data_AF-A0A452GFI6-F1
#
_entry.id   AF-A0A452GFI6-F1
#
_cell.length_a   1.000
_cell.length_b   1.000
_cell.length_c   1.000
_cell.angle_alpha   90.00
_cell.angle_beta   90.00
_cell.angle_gamma   90.00
#
_symmetry.space_group_name_H-M   'P 1'
#
loop_
_entity.id
_entity.type
_entity.pdbx_description
1 polymer ?
#
loop_
_entity_poly.entity_id
_entity_poly.type
_entity_poly.pdbx_seq_one_letter_code
_entity_poly.pdbx_strand_id
1 'polypeptide(L)'
;MRGSPAWQHGVRSALPVVGSSLQPPRDFFIWLLLGKSVGTLHFAMKPPGRLGVSWGNVPPFPLTRSWGSSPLGVRAGRHVPSRPCLGEPPPSQTPRDAKATGEVKYQVRRVANALRAWRGPGGPLRPGQTVALLVGNEPGFVWAWLGLAMLGAVPAFLGTALRRGALLHCLRGCGARALLVARDLYEAVEPLLPTLQELGIVVWVLGQGPCPPGVTSLQELMEEASEEPVPSDLSTPKDMMDTCLYIFTSGTTGLPKAARISHLKCIMCLGFYRLVGASSKDVIYVALPLYHMSGSLLGIVGCIGIGATCVLKRKFSASQFWGDCQHYGVTVFQYIGELCRYLVNQPKGEGQREHGLRLAVGSGLRPDVWREFLRRFGNVRIVETYGMTEGNVTFFNYTSTLGAVGRGSFLYRLFCPFELVRYDVLQGAPVRDAAGWCQRVGPGETGLLIAPVTPKNPFLGYAGGRELSEHKLLRGVFAEGDAYFNTGDLMAQDAADFVYFRDRTGDTYRYQNHRNTPPGVQRQPPGQPPMPSRHPPRAAP
;
A
#
# COMPACT_ATOMS: atom_id res chain seq x y z
N MET A 1 62.13 0.62 19.60
CA MET A 1 63.14 1.58 19.12
C MET A 1 63.31 1.41 17.63
N ARG A 2 63.21 2.51 16.86
CA ARG A 2 63.81 2.84 15.54
C ARG A 2 63.60 1.83 14.39
N GLY A 3 63.18 2.19 13.17
CA GLY A 3 62.92 3.48 12.52
C GLY A 3 62.67 3.23 11.03
N SER A 4 61.80 4.03 10.42
CA SER A 4 61.64 4.22 8.95
C SER A 4 62.85 5.03 8.40
N PRO A 5 63.14 5.16 7.07
CA PRO A 5 62.20 5.66 6.05
C PRO A 5 62.35 5.20 4.57
N ALA A 6 61.25 5.38 3.83
CA ALA A 6 61.05 5.72 2.40
C ALA A 6 62.15 5.51 1.34
N TRP A 7 61.81 4.90 0.19
CA TRP A 7 61.91 5.52 -1.16
C TRP A 7 61.00 4.83 -2.20
N GLN A 8 60.47 5.69 -3.07
CA GLN A 8 59.47 5.56 -4.15
C GLN A 8 59.84 4.58 -5.29
N HIS A 9 58.88 3.82 -5.83
CA HIS A 9 58.24 4.03 -7.15
C HIS A 9 57.47 2.79 -7.66
N GLY A 10 56.27 3.04 -8.21
CA GLY A 10 55.76 2.30 -9.38
C GLY A 10 54.66 1.27 -9.14
N VAL A 11 53.39 1.70 -9.14
CA VAL A 11 52.37 1.32 -10.15
C VAL A 11 51.28 2.40 -10.13
N ARG A 12 51.27 3.25 -11.17
CA ARG A 12 50.15 4.14 -11.48
C ARG A 12 49.24 3.47 -12.52
N SER A 13 47.94 3.73 -12.37
CA SER A 13 46.84 3.64 -13.35
C SER A 13 46.41 2.27 -13.88
N ALA A 14 45.22 1.81 -13.45
CA ALA A 14 44.07 1.60 -14.34
C ALA A 14 42.81 1.22 -13.52
N LEU A 15 42.15 2.20 -12.91
CA LEU A 15 40.74 2.07 -12.53
C LEU A 15 40.03 3.35 -12.96
N PRO A 16 39.03 3.27 -13.87
CA PRO A 16 38.29 4.46 -14.25
C PRO A 16 37.48 4.93 -13.04
N VAL A 17 37.73 6.16 -12.64
CA VAL A 17 36.83 6.97 -11.82
C VAL A 17 35.55 7.13 -12.63
N VAL A 18 34.53 6.32 -12.33
CA VAL A 18 33.18 6.52 -12.87
C VAL A 18 32.58 7.69 -12.11
N GLY A 19 32.68 8.86 -12.74
CA GLY A 19 32.02 10.08 -12.32
C GLY A 19 30.51 9.91 -12.20
N SER A 20 29.97 10.61 -11.22
CA SER A 20 28.57 10.90 -11.00
C SER A 20 27.87 11.45 -12.25
N SER A 21 26.96 10.67 -12.86
CA SER A 21 25.76 11.15 -13.58
C SER A 21 24.97 10.00 -14.22
N LEU A 22 24.58 8.97 -13.46
CA LEU A 22 23.52 8.08 -13.91
C LEU A 22 22.16 8.69 -13.57
N GLN A 23 21.73 9.68 -14.37
CA GLN A 23 20.30 9.99 -14.47
C GLN A 23 19.62 8.74 -15.07
N PRO A 24 18.62 8.13 -14.40
CA PRO A 24 17.81 7.11 -15.05
C PRO A 24 17.12 7.72 -16.29
N PRO A 25 16.87 6.94 -17.36
CA PRO A 25 16.30 7.48 -18.59
C PRO A 25 15.00 8.24 -18.31
N ARG A 26 14.81 9.36 -19.03
CA ARG A 26 13.82 10.41 -18.78
C ARG A 26 12.34 9.99 -18.79
N ASP A 27 12.05 8.72 -19.12
CA ASP A 27 10.71 8.14 -19.21
C ASP A 27 10.45 7.01 -18.19
N PHE A 28 11.38 6.74 -17.26
CA PHE A 28 11.44 5.49 -16.49
C PHE A 28 10.23 5.24 -15.56
N PHE A 29 9.60 6.27 -14.98
CA PHE A 29 8.58 6.11 -13.94
C PHE A 29 7.25 5.55 -14.47
N ILE A 30 6.70 6.18 -15.52
CA ILE A 30 5.50 5.68 -16.19
C ILE A 30 5.84 4.50 -17.10
N TRP A 31 7.02 4.46 -17.72
CA TRP A 31 7.43 3.28 -18.50
C TRP A 31 7.62 2.03 -17.65
N LEU A 32 8.00 2.11 -16.35
CA LEU A 32 7.95 0.94 -15.47
C LEU A 32 6.53 0.53 -15.09
N LEU A 33 5.65 1.51 -14.81
CA LEU A 33 4.26 1.25 -14.43
C LEU A 33 3.39 0.77 -15.62
N LEU A 34 3.65 1.27 -16.82
CA LEU A 34 2.81 1.09 -18.02
C LEU A 34 3.56 0.53 -19.25
N GLY A 35 4.89 0.47 -19.27
CA GLY A 35 5.71 0.26 -20.48
C GLY A 35 6.41 -1.08 -20.63
N LYS A 36 6.47 -1.94 -19.61
CA LYS A 36 6.77 -3.38 -19.83
C LYS A 36 5.52 -4.09 -20.31
N SER A 37 5.65 -5.26 -20.93
CA SER A 37 4.53 -6.17 -21.23
C SER A 37 3.83 -6.57 -19.92
N VAL A 38 2.97 -5.67 -19.43
CA VAL A 38 2.23 -5.80 -18.19
C VAL A 38 1.13 -6.81 -18.46
N GLY A 39 1.17 -7.94 -17.75
CA GLY A 39 0.09 -8.91 -17.79
C GLY A 39 -1.23 -8.28 -17.36
N THR A 40 -2.29 -9.03 -17.59
CA THR A 40 -3.65 -8.51 -17.55
C THR A 40 -4.06 -8.12 -16.13
N LEU A 41 -4.22 -6.82 -15.86
CA LEU A 41 -5.03 -6.36 -14.74
C LEU A 41 -6.47 -6.74 -15.09
N HIS A 42 -7.19 -7.44 -14.21
CA HIS A 42 -8.62 -7.70 -14.35
C HIS A 42 -9.30 -7.29 -13.06
N PHE A 43 -10.22 -6.34 -13.10
CA PHE A 43 -11.06 -6.01 -11.94
C PHE A 43 -12.35 -6.83 -11.99
N ALA A 44 -12.58 -7.77 -11.08
CA ALA A 44 -13.88 -8.43 -10.98
C ALA A 44 -14.75 -7.74 -9.91
N MET A 45 -15.80 -7.04 -10.34
CA MET A 45 -16.87 -6.55 -9.45
C MET A 45 -18.17 -7.33 -9.73
N LYS A 46 -19.17 -7.15 -8.88
CA LYS A 46 -20.50 -7.77 -9.01
C LYS A 46 -21.56 -6.67 -8.96
N PRO A 47 -22.48 -6.56 -9.93
CA PRO A 47 -23.68 -5.74 -9.82
C PRO A 47 -24.83 -6.50 -9.13
N PRO A 48 -25.85 -5.80 -8.57
CA PRO A 48 -27.06 -6.44 -8.06
C PRO A 48 -27.88 -7.01 -9.23
N GLY A 49 -28.31 -8.26 -9.10
CA GLY A 49 -28.67 -9.13 -10.22
C GLY A 49 -29.95 -8.79 -10.99
N ARG A 50 -29.98 -9.18 -12.26
CA ARG A 50 -31.17 -9.57 -13.03
C ARG A 50 -30.83 -10.69 -14.02
N LEU A 51 -31.74 -11.65 -14.13
CA LEU A 51 -31.73 -12.81 -15.04
C LEU A 51 -31.95 -12.40 -16.50
N GLY A 52 -31.34 -13.13 -17.44
CA GLY A 52 -31.64 -13.08 -18.88
C GLY A 52 -30.87 -14.15 -19.66
N VAL A 53 -31.59 -14.94 -20.47
CA VAL A 53 -31.16 -16.14 -21.21
C VAL A 53 -31.04 -15.81 -22.72
N SER A 54 -30.06 -16.37 -23.45
CA SER A 54 -30.22 -17.03 -24.78
C SER A 54 -28.88 -17.36 -25.48
N TRP A 55 -28.96 -18.23 -26.50
CA TRP A 55 -27.93 -19.12 -27.09
C TRP A 55 -27.46 -18.70 -28.51
N GLY A 56 -26.29 -19.21 -28.98
CA GLY A 56 -26.14 -19.67 -30.38
C GLY A 56 -24.81 -19.40 -31.16
N ASN A 57 -23.98 -20.46 -31.29
CA ASN A 57 -23.21 -21.00 -32.45
C ASN A 57 -22.10 -20.23 -33.25
N VAL A 58 -21.07 -21.02 -33.60
CA VAL A 58 -19.80 -20.84 -34.39
C VAL A 58 -19.87 -21.82 -35.60
N PRO A 59 -19.25 -21.68 -36.82
CA PRO A 59 -17.80 -21.92 -37.16
C PRO A 59 -17.27 -21.31 -38.53
N PRO A 60 -16.21 -21.81 -39.26
CA PRO A 60 -14.73 -21.86 -38.99
C PRO A 60 -13.73 -21.50 -40.18
N PHE A 61 -12.42 -21.24 -39.86
CA PHE A 61 -11.10 -21.51 -40.57
C PHE A 61 -10.80 -21.01 -42.05
N PRO A 62 -9.58 -21.10 -42.70
CA PRO A 62 -8.18 -21.46 -42.32
C PRO A 62 -6.94 -20.67 -42.95
N LEU A 63 -5.75 -20.87 -42.34
CA LEU A 63 -4.31 -21.06 -42.79
C LEU A 63 -3.68 -20.50 -44.10
N THR A 64 -2.41 -20.02 -44.05
CA THR A 64 -1.15 -20.64 -44.64
C THR A 64 0.15 -19.77 -44.66
N ARG A 65 1.31 -20.39 -44.28
CA ARG A 65 2.74 -20.41 -44.80
C ARG A 65 3.54 -19.12 -45.16
N SER A 66 4.89 -18.99 -45.18
CA SER A 66 6.11 -19.77 -44.81
C SER A 66 7.43 -18.97 -45.08
N TRP A 67 8.42 -19.06 -44.15
CA TRP A 67 9.91 -19.26 -44.23
C TRP A 67 10.95 -18.49 -45.13
N GLY A 68 12.12 -18.20 -44.49
CA GLY A 68 13.51 -18.12 -45.04
C GLY A 68 14.18 -16.73 -44.92
N SER A 69 15.45 -16.48 -44.53
CA SER A 69 16.66 -17.24 -44.10
C SER A 69 17.73 -16.22 -43.60
N SER A 70 18.59 -16.59 -42.64
CA SER A 70 19.69 -15.77 -42.04
C SER A 70 21.03 -15.88 -42.79
N PRO A 71 22.10 -15.08 -42.48
CA PRO A 71 22.97 -15.37 -41.32
C PRO A 71 23.57 -14.17 -40.53
N LEU A 72 23.63 -14.37 -39.20
CA LEU A 72 24.66 -14.01 -38.21
C LEU A 72 25.30 -12.59 -38.17
N GLY A 73 24.76 -11.77 -37.27
CA GLY A 73 25.44 -10.65 -36.61
C GLY A 73 24.82 -10.43 -35.22
N VAL A 74 25.66 -10.45 -34.18
CA VAL A 74 25.31 -10.44 -32.75
C VAL A 74 24.25 -9.38 -32.40
N ARG A 75 23.04 -9.81 -31.98
CA ARG A 75 21.97 -8.95 -31.43
C ARG A 75 21.49 -9.49 -30.09
N ALA A 76 21.49 -8.62 -29.08
CA ALA A 76 20.84 -8.84 -27.79
C ALA A 76 19.36 -9.20 -27.98
N GLY A 77 18.96 -10.35 -27.45
CA GLY A 77 17.66 -10.97 -27.71
C GLY A 77 16.48 -10.13 -27.25
N ARG A 78 15.69 -9.63 -28.22
CA ARG A 78 14.26 -9.42 -28.04
C ARG A 78 13.59 -10.79 -28.00
N HIS A 79 13.44 -11.37 -26.80
CA HIS A 79 12.54 -12.51 -26.64
C HIS A 79 11.09 -11.99 -26.67
N VAL A 80 10.50 -12.01 -27.86
CA VAL A 80 9.05 -12.10 -28.03
C VAL A 80 8.73 -13.59 -27.98
N PRO A 81 7.89 -14.08 -27.05
CA PRO A 81 7.38 -15.44 -27.14
C PRO A 81 6.35 -15.48 -28.28
N SER A 82 6.77 -15.96 -29.45
CA SER A 82 5.87 -16.46 -30.50
C SER A 82 5.47 -17.90 -30.16
N ARG A 83 4.45 -18.03 -29.31
CA ARG A 83 3.59 -19.22 -29.29
C ARG A 83 2.14 -18.78 -29.14
N PRO A 84 1.20 -19.43 -29.84
CA PRO A 84 -0.23 -19.17 -29.66
C PRO A 84 -0.57 -19.54 -28.21
N CYS A 85 -0.95 -18.54 -27.41
CA CYS A 85 -1.50 -18.77 -26.09
C CYS A 85 -2.78 -19.57 -26.28
N LEU A 86 -2.74 -20.84 -25.87
CA LEU A 86 -3.90 -21.72 -25.85
C LEU A 86 -5.04 -21.05 -25.07
N GLY A 87 -6.15 -20.83 -25.78
CA GLY A 87 -7.46 -20.49 -25.27
C GLY A 87 -7.57 -19.10 -24.65
N GLU A 88 -8.33 -18.21 -25.31
CA GLU A 88 -9.23 -17.39 -24.50
C GLU A 88 -9.95 -18.32 -23.52
N PRO A 89 -10.01 -18.02 -22.21
CA PRO A 89 -10.92 -18.76 -21.34
C PRO A 89 -12.30 -18.71 -22.00
N PRO A 90 -13.05 -19.82 -22.02
CA PRO A 90 -14.38 -19.83 -22.63
C PRO A 90 -15.17 -18.63 -22.08
N PRO A 91 -15.99 -17.93 -22.90
CA PRO A 91 -16.71 -16.71 -22.51
C PRO A 91 -17.53 -16.82 -21.21
N SER A 92 -17.72 -18.03 -20.70
CA SER A 92 -18.35 -18.37 -19.43
C SER A 92 -17.46 -18.21 -18.18
N GLN A 93 -16.13 -17.97 -18.30
CA GLN A 93 -15.21 -17.89 -17.15
C GLN A 93 -14.55 -16.53 -16.93
N THR A 94 -14.59 -15.62 -17.90
CA THR A 94 -14.20 -14.23 -17.68
C THR A 94 -15.33 -13.52 -16.94
N PRO A 95 -15.12 -12.98 -15.72
CA PRO A 95 -16.15 -12.23 -15.03
C PRO A 95 -16.63 -11.08 -15.92
N ARG A 96 -17.95 -10.84 -16.02
CA ARG A 96 -18.53 -9.78 -16.87
C ARG A 96 -17.95 -8.38 -16.62
N ASP A 97 -17.37 -8.15 -15.45
CA ASP A 97 -16.83 -6.85 -15.03
C ASP A 97 -15.31 -6.72 -15.23
N ALA A 98 -14.64 -7.77 -15.74
CA ALA A 98 -13.20 -7.83 -15.89
C ALA A 98 -12.65 -6.81 -16.89
N LYS A 99 -12.00 -5.76 -16.38
CA LYS A 99 -11.32 -4.75 -17.22
C LYS A 99 -9.89 -5.15 -17.53
N ALA A 100 -9.54 -5.37 -18.79
CA ALA A 100 -8.17 -5.65 -19.22
C ALA A 100 -7.20 -4.46 -18.98
N THR A 101 -5.89 -4.71 -18.98
CA THR A 101 -4.85 -3.67 -18.82
C THR A 101 -5.00 -2.50 -19.80
N GLY A 102 -5.42 -2.78 -21.04
CA GLY A 102 -5.68 -1.75 -22.05
C GLY A 102 -6.77 -0.77 -21.61
N GLU A 103 -7.88 -1.30 -21.10
CA GLU A 103 -9.00 -0.53 -20.55
C GLU A 103 -8.57 0.30 -19.33
N VAL A 104 -7.72 -0.25 -18.45
CA VAL A 104 -7.20 0.52 -17.30
C VAL A 104 -6.34 1.69 -17.76
N LYS A 105 -5.41 1.47 -18.69
CA LYS A 105 -4.57 2.54 -19.27
C LYS A 105 -5.42 3.60 -19.96
N TYR A 106 -6.47 3.17 -20.65
CA TYR A 106 -7.42 4.07 -21.28
C TYR A 106 -8.08 4.98 -20.24
N GLN A 107 -8.73 4.42 -19.22
CA GLN A 107 -9.40 5.20 -18.18
C GLN A 107 -8.46 6.13 -17.41
N VAL A 108 -7.23 5.68 -17.13
CA VAL A 108 -6.18 6.50 -16.51
C VAL A 108 -5.86 7.75 -17.35
N ARG A 109 -5.73 7.59 -18.67
CA ARG A 109 -5.50 8.72 -19.61
C ARG A 109 -6.70 9.65 -19.68
N ARG A 110 -7.93 9.09 -19.68
CA ARG A 110 -9.18 9.88 -19.66
C ARG A 110 -9.22 10.80 -18.45
N VAL A 111 -8.90 10.28 -17.24
CA VAL A 111 -8.80 11.13 -16.04
C VAL A 111 -7.77 12.23 -16.20
N ALA A 112 -6.56 11.89 -16.66
CA ALA A 112 -5.49 12.87 -16.83
C ALA A 112 -5.87 13.97 -17.83
N ASN A 113 -6.41 13.61 -18.99
CA ASN A 113 -6.83 14.58 -20.00
C ASN A 113 -8.03 15.42 -19.53
N ALA A 114 -9.01 14.83 -18.83
CA ALA A 114 -10.12 15.55 -18.23
C ALA A 114 -9.64 16.66 -17.28
N LEU A 115 -8.75 16.33 -16.34
CA LEU A 115 -8.26 17.27 -15.34
C LEU A 115 -7.27 18.30 -15.90
N ARG A 116 -6.52 17.95 -16.95
CA ARG A 116 -5.65 18.89 -17.70
C ARG A 116 -6.46 19.85 -18.57
N ALA A 117 -7.56 19.40 -19.13
CA ALA A 117 -8.46 20.20 -19.96
C ALA A 117 -9.48 20.99 -19.14
N TRP A 118 -9.58 20.75 -17.82
CA TRP A 118 -10.49 21.47 -16.93
C TRP A 118 -10.37 23.00 -17.04
N ARG A 119 -11.52 23.68 -17.15
CA ARG A 119 -11.62 25.14 -17.29
C ARG A 119 -12.51 25.81 -16.24
N GLY A 120 -13.13 25.05 -15.34
CA GLY A 120 -13.97 25.61 -14.29
C GLY A 120 -13.15 26.22 -13.14
N PRO A 121 -13.78 26.41 -11.96
CA PRO A 121 -13.13 27.01 -10.81
C PRO A 121 -11.76 26.42 -10.55
N GLY A 122 -10.78 27.31 -10.45
CA GLY A 122 -9.40 26.98 -10.17
C GLY A 122 -8.51 26.57 -11.34
N GLY A 123 -9.06 26.47 -12.55
CA GLY A 123 -8.31 26.24 -13.78
C GLY A 123 -7.73 24.83 -13.90
N PRO A 124 -6.98 24.55 -14.98
CA PRO A 124 -6.44 23.21 -15.24
C PRO A 124 -5.48 22.76 -14.14
N LEU A 125 -5.48 21.45 -13.85
CA LEU A 125 -4.58 20.87 -12.86
C LEU A 125 -3.12 20.96 -13.35
N ARG A 126 -2.21 21.36 -12.46
CA ARG A 126 -0.79 21.55 -12.73
C ARG A 126 0.07 20.57 -11.92
N PRO A 127 1.29 20.23 -12.40
CA PRO A 127 2.25 19.45 -11.64
C PRO A 127 2.50 20.05 -10.25
N GLY A 128 2.64 19.20 -9.24
CA GLY A 128 2.85 19.55 -7.84
C GLY A 128 1.59 19.92 -7.06
N GLN A 129 0.43 20.10 -7.71
CA GLN A 129 -0.82 20.37 -7.00
C GLN A 129 -1.38 19.10 -6.34
N THR A 130 -1.86 19.24 -5.09
CA THR A 130 -2.43 18.11 -4.34
C THR A 130 -3.90 17.91 -4.69
N VAL A 131 -4.30 16.68 -5.00
CA VAL A 131 -5.71 16.29 -5.14
C VAL A 131 -6.03 15.20 -4.12
N ALA A 132 -6.96 15.50 -3.21
CA ALA A 132 -7.39 14.54 -2.21
C ALA A 132 -8.41 13.55 -2.79
N LEU A 133 -8.28 12.28 -2.45
CA LEU A 133 -9.12 11.19 -2.94
C LEU A 133 -9.93 10.60 -1.78
N LEU A 134 -11.24 10.87 -1.76
CA LEU A 134 -12.22 10.21 -0.89
C LEU A 134 -13.01 9.19 -1.71
N VAL A 135 -12.33 8.10 -2.06
CA VAL A 135 -12.85 7.06 -2.96
C VAL A 135 -12.64 5.70 -2.30
N GLY A 136 -13.64 4.81 -2.40
CA GLY A 136 -13.58 3.46 -1.86
C GLY A 136 -12.70 2.51 -2.70
N ASN A 137 -12.75 1.23 -2.35
CA ASN A 137 -12.09 0.18 -3.13
C ASN A 137 -12.84 -0.07 -4.44
N GLU A 138 -12.46 0.63 -5.48
CA GLU A 138 -13.01 0.44 -6.82
C GLU A 138 -11.99 0.82 -7.89
N PRO A 139 -12.17 0.37 -9.15
CA PRO A 139 -11.27 0.71 -10.24
C PRO A 139 -11.08 2.23 -10.43
N GLY A 140 -12.13 3.00 -10.18
CA GLY A 140 -12.09 4.47 -10.21
C GLY A 140 -11.03 5.09 -9.31
N PHE A 141 -10.73 4.49 -8.15
CA PHE A 141 -9.62 4.91 -7.30
C PHE A 141 -8.28 4.81 -8.04
N VAL A 142 -8.05 3.68 -8.72
CA VAL A 142 -6.80 3.40 -9.45
C VAL A 142 -6.68 4.33 -10.67
N TRP A 143 -7.77 4.58 -11.38
CA TRP A 143 -7.78 5.51 -12.51
C TRP A 143 -7.45 6.92 -12.06
N ALA A 144 -8.10 7.38 -10.99
CA ALA A 144 -7.86 8.69 -10.41
C ALA A 144 -6.42 8.85 -9.95
N TRP A 145 -5.93 7.91 -9.15
CA TRP A 145 -4.57 7.93 -8.63
C TRP A 145 -3.52 7.99 -9.75
N LEU A 146 -3.55 7.04 -10.69
CA LEU A 146 -2.54 6.99 -11.74
C LEU A 146 -2.70 8.14 -12.73
N GLY A 147 -3.92 8.61 -13.00
CA GLY A 147 -4.18 9.75 -13.87
C GLY A 147 -3.61 11.05 -13.29
N LEU A 148 -3.75 11.25 -11.97
CA LEU A 148 -3.12 12.36 -11.26
C LEU A 148 -1.59 12.27 -11.32
N ALA A 149 -1.03 11.07 -11.12
CA ALA A 149 0.41 10.86 -11.23
C ALA A 149 0.94 11.16 -12.65
N MET A 150 0.16 10.87 -13.70
CA MET A 150 0.49 11.23 -15.09
C MET A 150 0.55 12.75 -15.34
N LEU A 151 -0.12 13.54 -14.52
CA LEU A 151 -0.07 15.01 -14.57
C LEU A 151 0.99 15.60 -13.63
N GLY A 152 1.77 14.76 -12.94
CA GLY A 152 2.69 15.19 -11.89
C GLY A 152 1.96 15.79 -10.67
N ALA A 153 0.65 15.59 -10.55
CA ALA A 153 -0.11 15.99 -9.38
C ALA A 153 0.15 15.02 -8.21
N VAL A 154 -0.06 15.48 -6.97
CA VAL A 154 0.21 14.71 -5.75
C VAL A 154 -1.11 14.21 -5.17
N PRO A 155 -1.50 12.94 -5.39
CA PRO A 155 -2.71 12.41 -4.80
C PRO A 155 -2.57 12.25 -3.27
N ALA A 156 -3.62 12.57 -2.54
CA ALA A 156 -3.69 12.39 -1.09
C ALA A 156 -4.83 11.43 -0.73
N PHE A 157 -4.51 10.27 -0.18
CA PHE A 157 -5.49 9.22 0.06
C PHE A 157 -6.23 9.39 1.38
N LEU A 158 -7.53 9.66 1.30
CA LEU A 158 -8.38 9.89 2.47
C LEU A 158 -9.12 8.63 2.88
N GLY A 159 -9.24 8.43 4.20
CA GLY A 159 -10.07 7.35 4.74
C GLY A 159 -11.56 7.61 4.48
N THR A 160 -12.28 6.60 4.00
CA THR A 160 -13.70 6.73 3.62
C THR A 160 -14.65 6.98 4.79
N ALA A 161 -14.19 6.76 6.03
CA ALA A 161 -14.93 7.05 7.25
C ALA A 161 -14.78 8.51 7.74
N LEU A 162 -13.91 9.32 7.11
CA LEU A 162 -13.69 10.71 7.52
C LEU A 162 -14.95 11.55 7.30
N ARG A 163 -15.26 12.40 8.27
CA ARG A 163 -16.41 13.32 8.25
C ARG A 163 -16.01 14.66 8.86
N ARG A 164 -16.74 15.72 8.49
CA ARG A 164 -16.72 17.04 9.16
C ARG A 164 -15.30 17.57 9.41
N GLY A 165 -15.00 17.97 10.65
CA GLY A 165 -13.73 18.58 11.04
C GLY A 165 -12.50 17.70 10.76
N ALA A 166 -12.62 16.37 10.88
CA ALA A 166 -11.52 15.46 10.58
C ALA A 166 -11.19 15.45 9.08
N LEU A 167 -12.21 15.52 8.21
CA LEU A 167 -12.02 15.64 6.76
C LEU A 167 -11.37 16.99 6.41
N LEU A 168 -11.88 18.10 6.95
CA LEU A 168 -11.29 19.44 6.74
C LEU A 168 -9.84 19.52 7.24
N HIS A 169 -9.53 18.90 8.38
CA HIS A 169 -8.17 18.81 8.90
C HIS A 169 -7.24 18.12 7.89
N CYS A 170 -7.66 16.99 7.32
CA CYS A 170 -6.86 16.27 6.34
C CYS A 170 -6.62 17.12 5.07
N LEU A 171 -7.68 17.73 4.53
CA LEU A 171 -7.59 18.58 3.33
C LEU A 171 -6.63 19.76 3.52
N ARG A 172 -6.70 20.43 4.67
CA ARG A 172 -5.76 21.51 5.02
C ARG A 172 -4.35 20.99 5.22
N GLY A 173 -4.20 19.87 5.93
CA GLY A 173 -2.90 19.28 6.26
C GLY A 173 -2.07 18.87 5.04
N CYS A 174 -2.71 18.45 3.94
CA CYS A 174 -2.02 18.14 2.68
C CYS A 174 -2.04 19.29 1.65
N GLY A 175 -2.61 20.45 1.99
CA GLY A 175 -2.75 21.58 1.06
C GLY A 175 -3.56 21.21 -0.19
N ALA A 176 -4.67 20.50 -0.03
CA ALA A 176 -5.49 20.04 -1.14
C ALA A 176 -5.99 21.20 -2.00
N ARG A 177 -5.72 21.14 -3.31
CA ARG A 177 -6.28 22.05 -4.30
C ARG A 177 -7.70 21.65 -4.71
N ALA A 178 -7.93 20.34 -4.71
CA ALA A 178 -9.20 19.75 -5.06
C ALA A 178 -9.45 18.47 -4.26
N LEU A 179 -10.73 18.11 -4.16
CA LEU A 179 -11.22 16.87 -3.59
C LEU A 179 -11.98 16.10 -4.68
N LEU A 180 -11.49 14.91 -5.02
CA LEU A 180 -12.24 13.92 -5.77
C LEU A 180 -12.94 12.97 -4.79
N VAL A 181 -14.26 12.91 -4.85
CA VAL A 181 -15.08 12.06 -3.98
C VAL A 181 -15.90 11.08 -4.80
N ALA A 182 -15.96 9.83 -4.38
CA ALA A 182 -16.86 8.84 -4.99
C ALA A 182 -18.32 9.22 -4.71
N ARG A 183 -19.21 8.99 -5.67
CA ARG A 183 -20.63 9.35 -5.56
C ARG A 183 -21.30 8.78 -4.31
N ASP A 184 -21.00 7.54 -3.94
CA ASP A 184 -21.53 6.87 -2.75
C ASP A 184 -20.99 7.43 -1.42
N LEU A 185 -19.98 8.31 -1.47
CA LEU A 185 -19.39 8.99 -0.32
C LEU A 185 -19.68 10.50 -0.32
N TYR A 186 -20.41 11.02 -1.31
CA TYR A 186 -20.66 12.46 -1.45
C TYR A 186 -21.46 13.05 -0.27
N GLU A 187 -22.35 12.27 0.35
CA GLU A 187 -23.10 12.67 1.57
C GLU A 187 -22.19 13.16 2.71
N ALA A 188 -20.95 12.70 2.76
CA ALA A 188 -19.96 13.11 3.76
C ALA A 188 -19.41 14.52 3.52
N VAL A 189 -19.48 14.98 2.26
CA VAL A 189 -18.86 16.19 1.74
C VAL A 189 -19.89 17.30 1.56
N GLU A 190 -21.13 16.96 1.20
CA GLU A 190 -22.21 17.92 0.94
C GLU A 190 -22.36 18.99 2.04
N PRO A 191 -22.40 18.67 3.35
CA PRO A 191 -22.52 19.69 4.40
C PRO A 191 -21.30 20.62 4.52
N LEU A 192 -20.17 20.28 3.90
CA LEU A 192 -18.93 21.04 3.95
C LEU A 192 -18.70 21.87 2.69
N LEU A 193 -19.55 21.71 1.66
CA LEU A 193 -19.34 22.34 0.36
C LEU A 193 -19.14 23.86 0.44
N PRO A 194 -19.92 24.64 1.22
CA PRO A 194 -19.68 26.08 1.36
C PRO A 194 -18.28 26.39 1.91
N THR A 195 -17.85 25.68 2.96
CA THR A 195 -16.51 25.83 3.54
C THR A 195 -15.41 25.42 2.57
N LEU A 196 -15.62 24.37 1.76
CA LEU A 196 -14.65 23.97 0.74
C LEU A 196 -14.50 25.03 -0.34
N GLN A 197 -15.59 25.66 -0.76
CA GLN A 197 -15.58 26.77 -1.73
C GLN A 197 -14.87 28.01 -1.18
N GLU A 198 -15.13 28.39 0.08
CA GLU A 198 -14.41 29.47 0.77
C GLU A 198 -12.89 29.21 0.84
N LEU A 199 -12.50 27.95 1.04
CA LEU A 199 -11.10 27.53 1.02
C LEU A 199 -10.52 27.37 -0.40
N GLY A 200 -11.32 27.61 -1.45
CA GLY A 200 -10.91 27.44 -2.84
C GLY A 200 -10.65 25.99 -3.25
N ILE A 201 -11.20 25.01 -2.54
CA ILE A 201 -11.06 23.58 -2.84
C ILE A 201 -12.15 23.18 -3.84
N VAL A 202 -11.74 22.78 -5.03
CA VAL A 202 -12.66 22.30 -6.08
C VAL A 202 -13.13 20.90 -5.73
N VAL A 203 -14.43 20.61 -5.89
CA VAL A 203 -14.99 19.29 -5.62
C VAL A 203 -15.42 18.62 -6.92
N TRP A 204 -14.81 17.47 -7.20
CA TRP A 204 -15.19 16.57 -8.30
C TRP A 204 -15.87 15.33 -7.74
N VAL A 205 -16.93 14.87 -8.40
CA VAL A 205 -17.64 13.64 -8.06
C VAL A 205 -17.31 12.56 -9.10
N LEU A 206 -16.83 11.41 -8.64
CA LEU A 206 -16.60 10.23 -9.46
C LEU A 206 -17.80 9.30 -9.41
N GLY A 207 -18.38 8.99 -10.57
CA GLY A 207 -19.50 8.06 -10.72
C GLY A 207 -20.70 8.66 -11.43
N GLN A 208 -21.47 7.80 -12.09
CA GLN A 208 -22.59 8.14 -12.98
C GLN A 208 -23.75 8.86 -12.26
N GLY A 209 -24.36 9.82 -12.94
CA GLY A 209 -25.55 10.56 -12.49
C GLY A 209 -25.33 12.07 -12.37
N PRO A 210 -26.40 12.85 -12.13
CA PRO A 210 -26.32 14.30 -12.04
C PRO A 210 -25.53 14.74 -10.81
N CYS A 211 -24.86 15.89 -10.91
CA CYS A 211 -24.18 16.55 -9.79
C CYS A 211 -24.99 17.76 -9.30
N PRO A 212 -25.06 18.01 -7.98
CA PRO A 212 -25.67 19.23 -7.46
C PRO A 212 -24.86 20.48 -7.84
N PRO A 213 -25.46 21.68 -7.74
CA PRO A 213 -24.73 22.93 -7.97
C PRO A 213 -23.48 23.06 -7.09
N GLY A 214 -22.39 23.56 -7.67
CA GLY A 214 -21.14 23.79 -6.96
C GLY A 214 -20.16 22.61 -6.93
N VAL A 215 -20.51 21.48 -7.55
CA VAL A 215 -19.58 20.35 -7.79
C VAL A 215 -19.62 19.93 -9.26
N THR A 216 -18.60 19.19 -9.69
CA THR A 216 -18.48 18.78 -11.11
C THR A 216 -18.34 17.28 -11.24
N SER A 217 -19.04 16.71 -12.22
CA SER A 217 -18.95 15.28 -12.56
C SER A 217 -17.60 15.00 -13.24
N LEU A 218 -16.70 14.28 -12.58
CA LEU A 218 -15.47 13.80 -13.24
C LEU A 218 -15.81 12.78 -14.33
N GLN A 219 -16.90 12.03 -14.17
CA GLN A 219 -17.33 11.03 -15.14
C GLN A 219 -17.70 11.67 -16.49
N GLU A 220 -18.45 12.78 -16.49
CA GLU A 220 -18.78 13.54 -17.70
C GLU A 220 -17.52 14.15 -18.33
N LEU A 221 -16.64 14.74 -17.53
CA LEU A 221 -15.35 15.24 -18.02
C LEU A 221 -14.50 14.12 -18.63
N MET A 222 -14.54 12.92 -18.05
CA MET A 222 -13.89 11.73 -18.57
C MET A 222 -14.57 11.17 -19.82
N GLU A 223 -15.80 11.55 -20.18
CA GLU A 223 -16.50 11.15 -21.41
C GLU A 223 -16.23 12.16 -22.55
N GLU A 224 -15.94 13.42 -22.20
CA GLU A 224 -15.57 14.48 -23.14
C GLU A 224 -14.06 14.67 -23.37
N ALA A 225 -13.21 14.10 -22.50
CA ALA A 225 -11.76 14.23 -22.59
C ALA A 225 -11.17 13.82 -23.95
N SER A 226 -9.98 14.33 -24.27
CA SER A 226 -9.20 13.87 -25.43
C SER A 226 -8.65 12.46 -25.20
N GLU A 227 -8.47 11.71 -26.29
CA GLU A 227 -7.74 10.43 -26.30
C GLU A 227 -6.24 10.58 -26.58
N GLU A 228 -5.78 11.80 -26.83
CA GLU A 228 -4.38 12.08 -27.12
C GLU A 228 -3.47 11.65 -25.96
N PRO A 229 -2.23 11.22 -26.26
CA PRO A 229 -1.25 10.93 -25.23
C PRO A 229 -1.01 12.14 -24.31
N VAL A 230 -1.03 11.90 -23.00
CA VAL A 230 -0.61 12.91 -22.01
C VAL A 230 0.91 13.11 -22.16
N PRO A 231 1.41 14.35 -22.25
CA PRO A 231 2.85 14.63 -22.32
C PRO A 231 3.59 14.03 -21.12
N SER A 232 4.68 13.31 -21.38
CA SER A 232 5.41 12.55 -20.34
C SER A 232 6.17 13.46 -19.36
N ASP A 233 6.60 14.63 -19.82
CA ASP A 233 7.36 15.63 -19.05
C ASP A 233 6.58 16.19 -17.85
N LEU A 234 5.24 16.17 -17.89
CA LEU A 234 4.40 16.59 -16.77
C LEU A 234 4.61 15.73 -15.52
N SER A 235 4.98 14.46 -15.71
CA SER A 235 5.09 13.46 -14.63
C SER A 235 6.51 13.23 -14.14
N THR A 236 7.50 13.88 -14.73
CA THR A 236 8.93 13.64 -14.42
C THR A 236 9.28 14.29 -13.09
N PRO A 237 9.63 13.51 -12.05
CA PRO A 237 10.05 14.09 -10.78
C PRO A 237 11.41 14.76 -10.92
N LYS A 238 11.66 15.82 -10.14
CA LYS A 238 12.98 16.46 -10.09
C LYS A 238 13.96 15.60 -9.31
N ASP A 239 13.48 15.02 -8.22
CA ASP A 239 14.19 14.06 -7.39
C ASP A 239 13.29 12.83 -7.13
N MET A 240 13.87 11.62 -7.10
CA MET A 240 13.14 10.40 -6.74
C MET A 240 12.65 10.42 -5.28
N MET A 241 13.19 11.30 -4.45
CA MET A 241 12.75 11.57 -3.09
C MET A 241 11.62 12.61 -2.98
N ASP A 242 11.24 13.26 -4.08
CA ASP A 242 10.07 14.14 -4.12
C ASP A 242 8.81 13.36 -3.71
N THR A 243 7.88 14.07 -3.08
CA THR A 243 6.60 13.49 -2.65
C THR A 243 5.78 13.08 -3.87
N CYS A 244 5.60 11.78 -4.06
CA CYS A 244 4.74 11.21 -5.08
C CYS A 244 3.27 11.22 -4.65
N LEU A 245 2.99 10.91 -3.37
CA LEU A 245 1.63 10.88 -2.83
C LEU A 245 1.62 11.03 -1.31
N TYR A 246 0.45 11.31 -0.76
CA TYR A 246 0.20 11.31 0.68
C TYR A 246 -0.69 10.14 1.10
N ILE A 247 -0.33 9.50 2.20
CA ILE A 247 -1.19 8.52 2.88
C ILE A 247 -1.42 9.00 4.31
N PHE A 248 -2.68 9.11 4.71
CA PHE A 248 -3.01 9.52 6.07
C PHE A 248 -2.83 8.37 7.06
N THR A 249 -2.16 8.69 8.17
CA THR A 249 -1.91 7.76 9.28
C THR A 249 -2.55 8.31 10.55
N SER A 250 -3.02 7.44 11.44
CA SER A 250 -3.53 7.84 12.76
C SER A 250 -2.44 8.56 13.55
N GLY A 251 -2.63 9.84 13.84
CA GLY A 251 -1.69 10.62 14.64
C GLY A 251 -1.82 10.31 16.14
N THR A 252 -0.74 10.49 16.89
CA THR A 252 -0.71 10.39 18.36
C THR A 252 -1.64 11.39 19.05
N THR A 253 -2.00 12.48 18.37
CA THR A 253 -2.96 13.50 18.83
C THR A 253 -4.42 13.18 18.47
N GLY A 254 -4.68 11.99 17.90
CA GLY A 254 -6.00 11.53 17.46
C GLY A 254 -6.41 11.97 16.05
N LEU A 255 -5.83 13.06 15.50
CA LEU A 255 -6.10 13.50 14.14
C LEU A 255 -5.14 12.88 13.12
N PRO A 256 -5.60 12.51 11.90
CA PRO A 256 -4.73 11.89 10.91
C PRO A 256 -3.67 12.83 10.33
N LYS A 257 -2.45 12.31 10.11
CA LYS A 257 -1.31 13.05 9.53
C LYS A 257 -0.97 12.53 8.13
N ALA A 258 -0.72 13.43 7.19
CA ALA A 258 -0.38 13.11 5.81
C ALA A 258 1.09 12.68 5.69
N ALA A 259 1.36 11.38 5.72
CA ALA A 259 2.71 10.84 5.52
C ALA A 259 3.16 11.02 4.07
N ARG A 260 4.38 11.53 3.89
CA ARG A 260 4.98 11.75 2.57
C ARG A 260 5.54 10.44 2.01
N ILE A 261 5.06 10.02 0.85
CA ILE A 261 5.58 8.85 0.13
C ILE A 261 6.34 9.32 -1.11
N SER A 262 7.59 8.90 -1.26
CA SER A 262 8.42 9.26 -2.41
C SER A 262 8.13 8.44 -3.66
N HIS A 263 8.56 8.96 -4.82
CA HIS A 263 8.61 8.17 -6.06
C HIS A 263 9.45 6.90 -5.88
N LEU A 264 10.60 7.00 -5.21
CA LEU A 264 11.46 5.86 -4.90
C LEU A 264 10.72 4.77 -4.11
N LYS A 265 9.95 5.14 -3.08
CA LYS A 265 9.18 4.18 -2.27
C LYS A 265 8.11 3.48 -3.10
N CYS A 266 7.42 4.20 -3.99
CA CYS A 266 6.48 3.61 -4.95
C CYS A 266 7.17 2.60 -5.89
N ILE A 267 8.36 2.95 -6.42
CA ILE A 267 9.14 2.05 -7.30
C ILE A 267 9.58 0.79 -6.54
N MET A 268 10.06 0.92 -5.30
CA MET A 268 10.43 -0.23 -4.48
C MET A 268 9.24 -1.18 -4.28
N CYS A 269 8.02 -0.65 -4.12
CA CYS A 269 6.81 -1.46 -3.95
C CYS A 269 6.44 -2.28 -5.21
N LEU A 270 6.91 -1.91 -6.42
CA LEU A 270 6.75 -2.74 -7.63
C LEU A 270 7.40 -4.12 -7.46
N GLY A 271 8.48 -4.20 -6.67
CA GLY A 271 9.20 -5.44 -6.41
C GLY A 271 8.57 -6.32 -5.32
N PHE A 272 7.53 -5.86 -4.63
CA PHE A 272 7.01 -6.49 -3.41
C PHE A 272 6.62 -7.96 -3.61
N TYR A 273 5.73 -8.25 -4.57
CA TYR A 273 5.28 -9.62 -4.80
C TYR A 273 6.39 -10.52 -5.35
N ARG A 274 7.29 -9.97 -6.16
CA ARG A 274 8.45 -10.72 -6.65
C ARG A 274 9.36 -11.16 -5.50
N LEU A 275 9.57 -10.29 -4.50
CA LEU A 275 10.39 -10.58 -3.33
C LEU A 275 9.83 -11.74 -2.49
N VAL A 276 8.51 -11.90 -2.43
CA VAL A 276 7.85 -12.97 -1.68
C VAL A 276 7.52 -14.22 -2.51
N GLY A 277 7.98 -14.27 -3.76
CA GLY A 277 7.86 -15.45 -4.64
C GLY A 277 6.53 -15.54 -5.41
N ALA A 278 5.90 -14.40 -5.70
CA ALA A 278 4.80 -14.29 -6.65
C ALA A 278 5.29 -13.82 -8.04
N SER A 279 4.47 -14.07 -9.06
CA SER A 279 4.80 -13.90 -10.48
C SER A 279 3.57 -13.47 -11.29
N SER A 280 3.77 -13.13 -12.57
CA SER A 280 2.67 -12.78 -13.48
C SER A 280 1.59 -13.86 -13.65
N LYS A 281 1.87 -15.11 -13.25
CA LYS A 281 0.91 -16.22 -13.31
C LYS A 281 -0.07 -16.25 -12.14
N ASP A 282 0.14 -15.39 -11.14
CA ASP A 282 -0.67 -15.38 -9.94
C ASP A 282 -1.92 -14.49 -10.07
N VAL A 283 -2.94 -14.84 -9.31
CA VAL A 283 -4.16 -14.03 -9.12
C VAL A 283 -4.18 -13.56 -7.66
N ILE A 284 -4.08 -12.25 -7.48
CA ILE A 284 -3.90 -11.60 -6.18
C ILE A 284 -5.24 -11.06 -5.69
N TYR A 285 -5.67 -11.51 -4.52
CA TYR A 285 -6.88 -11.02 -3.88
C TYR A 285 -6.57 -9.85 -2.94
N VAL A 286 -7.14 -8.69 -3.26
CA VAL A 286 -6.98 -7.44 -2.51
C VAL A 286 -8.34 -6.97 -2.02
N ALA A 287 -8.55 -7.03 -0.71
CA ALA A 287 -9.73 -6.49 -0.04
C ALA A 287 -9.38 -5.42 1.02
N LEU A 288 -8.09 -5.07 1.13
CA LEU A 288 -7.60 -4.03 2.03
C LEU A 288 -7.93 -2.65 1.46
N PRO A 289 -8.20 -1.63 2.30
CA PRO A 289 -8.53 -0.30 1.80
C PRO A 289 -7.42 0.30 0.95
N LEU A 290 -7.75 0.76 -0.25
CA LEU A 290 -6.78 1.33 -1.19
C LEU A 290 -6.17 2.64 -0.69
N TYR A 291 -6.87 3.37 0.19
CA TYR A 291 -6.32 4.55 0.83
C TYR A 291 -5.23 4.25 1.88
N HIS A 292 -4.95 2.97 2.16
CA HIS A 292 -3.81 2.53 2.97
C HIS A 292 -2.70 1.91 2.11
N MET A 293 -1.46 2.03 2.58
CA MET A 293 -0.26 1.53 1.89
C MET A 293 -0.33 0.03 1.55
N SER A 294 -0.93 -0.79 2.44
CA SER A 294 -1.06 -2.23 2.21
C SER A 294 -2.01 -2.57 1.05
N GLY A 295 -3.07 -1.79 0.85
CA GLY A 295 -3.98 -1.95 -0.29
C GLY A 295 -3.42 -1.35 -1.57
N SER A 296 -2.97 -0.08 -1.54
CA SER A 296 -2.47 0.62 -2.73
C SER A 296 -1.07 0.19 -3.16
N LEU A 297 -0.06 0.44 -2.34
CA LEU A 297 1.33 0.24 -2.75
C LEU A 297 1.72 -1.24 -2.77
N LEU A 298 1.42 -1.98 -1.70
CA LEU A 298 1.78 -3.41 -1.65
C LEU A 298 0.84 -4.25 -2.52
N GLY A 299 -0.48 -4.01 -2.42
CA GLY A 299 -1.49 -4.69 -3.22
C GLY A 299 -1.47 -4.30 -4.70
N ILE A 300 -1.93 -3.08 -5.04
CA ILE A 300 -2.08 -2.67 -6.44
C ILE A 300 -0.74 -2.47 -7.15
N VAL A 301 0.17 -1.66 -6.61
CA VAL A 301 1.47 -1.38 -7.27
C VAL A 301 2.34 -2.63 -7.32
N GLY A 302 2.40 -3.43 -6.25
CA GLY A 302 3.06 -4.73 -6.29
C GLY A 302 2.51 -5.64 -7.39
N CYS A 303 1.18 -5.71 -7.54
CA CYS A 303 0.53 -6.52 -8.57
C CYS A 303 0.89 -6.07 -9.98
N ILE A 304 0.87 -4.75 -10.21
CA ILE A 304 1.30 -4.12 -11.47
C ILE A 304 2.77 -4.47 -11.75
N GLY A 305 3.64 -4.41 -10.74
CA GLY A 305 5.08 -4.63 -10.90
C GLY A 305 5.47 -6.02 -11.39
N ILE A 306 4.64 -7.04 -11.12
CA ILE A 306 4.81 -8.40 -11.65
C ILE A 306 3.87 -8.71 -12.81
N GLY A 307 2.97 -7.80 -13.20
CA GLY A 307 1.99 -8.04 -14.25
C GLY A 307 1.00 -9.16 -13.93
N ALA A 308 0.60 -9.29 -12.66
CA ALA A 308 -0.38 -10.29 -12.22
C ALA A 308 -1.82 -9.77 -12.33
N THR A 309 -2.80 -10.66 -12.19
CA THR A 309 -4.22 -10.28 -12.11
C THR A 309 -4.60 -9.91 -10.67
N CYS A 310 -5.39 -8.85 -10.48
CA CYS A 310 -5.83 -8.37 -9.17
C CYS A 310 -7.35 -8.48 -8.98
N VAL A 311 -7.81 -9.40 -8.14
CA VAL A 311 -9.20 -9.44 -7.68
C VAL A 311 -9.37 -8.38 -6.59
N LEU A 312 -9.83 -7.18 -7.00
CA LEU A 312 -10.13 -6.08 -6.09
C LEU A 312 -11.56 -6.19 -5.55
N LYS A 313 -11.69 -6.33 -4.24
CA LYS A 313 -12.99 -6.32 -3.56
C LYS A 313 -13.28 -4.97 -2.93
N ARG A 314 -14.52 -4.51 -3.07
CA ARG A 314 -15.04 -3.30 -2.39
C ARG A 314 -14.88 -3.39 -0.86
N LYS A 315 -15.19 -4.56 -0.29
CA LYS A 315 -15.05 -4.88 1.13
C LYS A 315 -14.70 -6.36 1.28
N PHE A 316 -13.99 -6.70 2.35
CA PHE A 316 -13.75 -8.09 2.70
C PHE A 316 -15.03 -8.75 3.21
N SER A 317 -15.24 -10.02 2.84
CA SER A 317 -16.33 -10.85 3.35
C SER A 317 -15.78 -12.24 3.65
N ALA A 318 -15.77 -12.61 4.94
CA ALA A 318 -15.21 -13.89 5.38
C ALA A 318 -16.01 -15.08 4.85
N SER A 319 -17.33 -14.95 4.71
CA SER A 319 -18.20 -16.00 4.18
C SER A 319 -18.06 -16.19 2.67
N GLN A 320 -17.69 -15.14 1.92
CA GLN A 320 -17.51 -15.21 0.47
C GLN A 320 -16.08 -15.55 0.06
N PHE A 321 -15.10 -15.31 0.92
CA PHE A 321 -13.68 -15.39 0.57
C PHE A 321 -13.28 -16.69 -0.13
N TRP A 322 -13.68 -17.84 0.39
CA TRP A 322 -13.31 -19.14 -0.21
C TRP A 322 -14.02 -19.39 -1.54
N GLY A 323 -15.29 -18.97 -1.65
CA GLY A 323 -16.03 -19.02 -2.91
C GLY A 323 -15.43 -18.10 -3.96
N ASP A 324 -14.97 -16.90 -3.57
CA ASP A 324 -14.23 -15.99 -4.44
C ASP A 324 -12.88 -16.62 -4.86
N CYS A 325 -12.18 -17.30 -3.95
CA CYS A 325 -10.91 -17.95 -4.26
C CYS A 325 -11.07 -19.04 -5.32
N GLN A 326 -12.13 -19.85 -5.22
CA GLN A 326 -12.47 -20.86 -6.22
C GLN A 326 -12.89 -20.22 -7.54
N HIS A 327 -13.83 -19.27 -7.48
CA HIS A 327 -14.43 -18.68 -8.66
C HIS A 327 -13.42 -17.89 -9.51
N TYR A 328 -12.54 -17.12 -8.88
CA TYR A 328 -11.53 -16.31 -9.57
C TYR A 328 -10.16 -16.98 -9.67
N GLY A 329 -9.99 -18.21 -9.16
CA GLY A 329 -8.70 -18.90 -9.16
C GLY A 329 -7.60 -18.17 -8.37
N VAL A 330 -7.95 -17.59 -7.21
CA VAL A 330 -7.01 -16.82 -6.38
C VAL A 330 -5.85 -17.71 -5.92
N THR A 331 -4.62 -17.24 -6.13
CA THR A 331 -3.39 -17.92 -5.69
C THR A 331 -2.63 -17.17 -4.60
N VAL A 332 -2.84 -15.84 -4.51
CA VAL A 332 -2.17 -14.97 -3.52
C VAL A 332 -3.20 -14.16 -2.74
N PHE A 333 -3.10 -14.14 -1.41
CA PHE A 333 -3.94 -13.30 -0.55
C PHE A 333 -3.12 -12.20 0.14
N GLN A 334 -3.43 -10.94 -0.15
CA GLN A 334 -2.91 -9.80 0.59
C GLN A 334 -3.74 -9.58 1.85
N TYR A 335 -3.18 -9.88 3.03
CA TYR A 335 -3.93 -9.87 4.28
C TYR A 335 -3.49 -8.77 5.26
N ILE A 336 -4.37 -8.53 6.23
CA ILE A 336 -4.00 -8.12 7.59
C ILE A 336 -4.48 -9.22 8.53
N GLY A 337 -3.77 -9.46 9.64
CA GLY A 337 -3.97 -10.66 10.46
C GLY A 337 -5.41 -10.83 10.96
N GLU A 338 -6.13 -9.73 11.11
CA GLU A 338 -7.55 -9.71 11.48
C GLU A 338 -8.45 -10.38 10.43
N LEU A 339 -8.13 -10.28 9.13
CA LEU A 339 -8.88 -11.00 8.10
C LEU A 339 -8.69 -12.51 8.24
N CYS A 340 -7.46 -12.96 8.52
CA CYS A 340 -7.18 -14.36 8.82
C CYS A 340 -7.94 -14.81 10.08
N ARG A 341 -8.02 -13.95 11.10
CA ARG A 341 -8.82 -14.21 12.32
C ARG A 341 -10.31 -14.39 11.98
N TYR A 342 -10.87 -13.56 11.11
CA TYR A 342 -12.26 -13.73 10.66
C TYR A 342 -12.47 -15.04 9.91
N LEU A 343 -11.52 -15.45 9.06
CA LEU A 343 -11.59 -16.72 8.33
C LEU A 343 -11.57 -17.91 9.28
N VAL A 344 -10.62 -17.96 10.23
CA VAL A 344 -10.54 -19.07 11.20
C VAL A 344 -11.72 -19.12 12.17
N ASN A 345 -12.50 -18.04 12.28
CA ASN A 345 -13.70 -17.99 13.12
C ASN A 345 -15.00 -18.24 12.34
N GLN A 346 -14.96 -18.38 11.01
CA GLN A 346 -16.13 -18.82 10.26
C GLN A 346 -16.52 -20.25 10.67
N PRO A 347 -17.82 -20.61 10.60
CA PRO A 347 -18.23 -22.01 10.72
C PRO A 347 -17.38 -22.92 9.84
N LYS A 348 -17.13 -24.14 10.31
CA LYS A 348 -16.50 -25.16 9.46
C LYS A 348 -17.51 -25.51 8.37
N GLY A 349 -17.05 -25.49 7.13
CA GLY A 349 -17.84 -25.83 5.96
C GLY A 349 -17.07 -26.79 5.08
N GLU A 350 -17.78 -27.50 4.23
CA GLU A 350 -17.18 -28.36 3.20
C GLU A 350 -16.40 -27.50 2.18
N GLY A 351 -15.40 -28.08 1.52
CA GLY A 351 -14.61 -27.38 0.51
C GLY A 351 -13.67 -26.28 1.00
N GLN A 352 -13.46 -26.11 2.31
CA GLN A 352 -12.55 -25.09 2.86
C GLN A 352 -11.07 -25.27 2.49
N ARG A 353 -10.72 -26.38 1.86
CA ARG A 353 -9.37 -26.68 1.34
C ARG A 353 -9.34 -26.79 -0.18
N GLU A 354 -10.49 -26.68 -0.83
CA GLU A 354 -10.64 -26.76 -2.28
C GLU A 354 -10.42 -25.37 -2.86
N HIS A 355 -9.20 -24.84 -2.75
CA HIS A 355 -8.85 -23.52 -3.26
C HIS A 355 -7.43 -23.50 -3.82
N GLY A 356 -7.16 -22.58 -4.75
CA GLY A 356 -5.83 -22.41 -5.37
C GLY A 356 -4.82 -21.60 -4.54
N LEU A 357 -5.21 -21.13 -3.34
CA LEU A 357 -4.37 -20.26 -2.53
C LEU A 357 -3.06 -20.97 -2.12
N ARG A 358 -1.92 -20.43 -2.56
CA ARG A 358 -0.58 -20.96 -2.28
C ARG A 358 0.25 -20.03 -1.39
N LEU A 359 -0.06 -18.74 -1.40
CA LEU A 359 0.70 -17.70 -0.70
C LEU A 359 -0.26 -16.72 -0.03
N ALA A 360 -0.03 -16.46 1.25
CA ALA A 360 -0.65 -15.36 1.98
C ALA A 360 0.46 -14.44 2.46
N VAL A 361 0.36 -13.14 2.17
CA VAL A 361 1.37 -12.16 2.54
C VAL A 361 0.70 -10.93 3.15
N GLY A 362 1.25 -10.44 4.25
CA GLY A 362 0.60 -9.39 5.02
C GLY A 362 1.30 -9.08 6.32
N SER A 363 0.57 -8.53 7.27
CA SER A 363 1.08 -8.14 8.58
C SER A 363 0.05 -8.32 9.70
N GLY A 364 0.52 -8.47 10.93
CA GLY A 364 -0.27 -8.61 12.14
C GLY A 364 -0.85 -10.01 12.39
N LEU A 365 -0.33 -11.07 11.78
CA LEU A 365 -0.85 -12.42 11.98
C LEU A 365 -0.35 -13.01 13.30
N ARG A 366 -1.28 -13.17 14.25
CA ARG A 366 -0.96 -13.77 15.55
C ARG A 366 -0.57 -15.25 15.42
N PRO A 367 0.39 -15.75 16.22
CA PRO A 367 0.87 -17.14 16.10
C PRO A 367 -0.20 -18.22 16.25
N ASP A 368 -1.19 -18.00 17.12
CA ASP A 368 -2.33 -18.89 17.32
C ASP A 368 -3.26 -18.92 16.09
N VAL A 369 -3.58 -17.74 15.53
CA VAL A 369 -4.37 -17.61 14.31
C VAL A 369 -3.63 -18.22 13.12
N TRP A 370 -2.32 -18.01 13.00
CA TRP A 370 -1.49 -18.63 11.95
C TRP A 370 -1.58 -20.15 12.01
N ARG A 371 -1.33 -20.76 13.18
CA ARG A 371 -1.41 -22.21 13.38
C ARG A 371 -2.79 -22.74 12.97
N GLU A 372 -3.84 -22.08 13.44
CA GLU A 372 -5.22 -22.48 13.14
C GLU A 372 -5.56 -22.30 11.65
N PHE A 373 -5.06 -21.25 11.01
CA PHE A 373 -5.25 -20.99 9.58
C PHE A 373 -4.70 -22.15 8.75
N LEU A 374 -3.46 -22.57 8.99
CA LEU A 374 -2.86 -23.71 8.31
C LEU A 374 -3.58 -25.03 8.62
N ARG A 375 -3.99 -25.21 9.89
CA ARG A 375 -4.75 -26.40 10.32
C ARG A 375 -6.12 -26.48 9.63
N ARG A 376 -6.78 -25.36 9.34
CA ARG A 376 -8.10 -25.35 8.69
C ARG A 376 -8.01 -25.42 7.17
N PHE A 377 -7.19 -24.56 6.58
CA PHE A 377 -7.22 -24.27 5.14
C PHE A 377 -6.08 -24.93 4.36
N GLY A 378 -5.17 -25.63 5.06
CA GLY A 378 -4.11 -26.41 4.43
C GLY A 378 -2.80 -25.63 4.27
N ASN A 379 -1.93 -26.14 3.41
CA ASN A 379 -0.55 -25.69 3.32
C ASN A 379 -0.42 -24.44 2.45
N VAL A 380 -0.71 -23.28 3.04
CA VAL A 380 -0.49 -21.97 2.45
C VAL A 380 0.82 -21.41 2.99
N ARG A 381 1.76 -21.00 2.11
CA ARG A 381 2.95 -20.30 2.59
C ARG A 381 2.54 -18.93 3.12
N ILE A 382 2.82 -18.65 4.38
CA ILE A 382 2.55 -17.35 4.99
C ILE A 382 3.85 -16.56 5.08
N VAL A 383 3.85 -15.34 4.56
CA VAL A 383 4.96 -14.39 4.66
C VAL A 383 4.49 -13.17 5.43
N GLU A 384 4.93 -13.10 6.69
CA GLU A 384 4.69 -11.94 7.54
C GLU A 384 5.66 -10.81 7.16
N THR A 385 5.17 -9.59 7.17
CA THR A 385 5.95 -8.39 6.90
C THR A 385 5.69 -7.35 7.97
N TYR A 386 6.70 -6.54 8.25
CA TYR A 386 6.57 -5.37 9.09
C TYR A 386 6.97 -4.12 8.32
N GLY A 387 6.28 -3.02 8.58
CA GLY A 387 6.61 -1.71 8.04
C GLY A 387 5.56 -0.67 8.43
N MET A 388 5.95 0.59 8.27
CA MET A 388 5.09 1.74 8.51
C MET A 388 4.99 2.60 7.25
N THR A 389 3.86 3.29 7.10
CA THR A 389 3.60 4.18 5.96
C THR A 389 4.69 5.25 5.83
N GLU A 390 5.03 5.90 6.93
CA GLU A 390 6.06 6.94 7.04
C GLU A 390 7.47 6.39 7.30
N GLY A 391 7.56 5.10 7.67
CA GLY A 391 8.80 4.50 8.16
C GLY A 391 9.84 4.22 7.08
N ASN A 392 11.09 4.22 7.52
CA ASN A 392 12.30 3.89 6.76
C ASN A 392 12.91 2.53 7.18
N VAL A 393 12.10 1.67 7.82
CA VAL A 393 12.47 0.30 8.19
C VAL A 393 11.32 -0.64 7.84
N THR A 394 11.68 -1.83 7.37
CA THR A 394 10.75 -2.91 7.07
C THR A 394 11.37 -4.22 7.53
N PHE A 395 10.59 -5.30 7.61
CA PHE A 395 11.11 -6.65 7.79
C PHE A 395 10.28 -7.63 6.95
N PHE A 396 10.91 -8.72 6.54
CA PHE A 396 10.27 -9.81 5.82
C PHE A 396 10.57 -11.13 6.51
N ASN A 397 9.52 -11.87 6.85
CA ASN A 397 9.59 -13.24 7.33
C ASN A 397 9.57 -14.22 6.16
N TYR A 398 10.66 -14.22 5.38
CA TYR A 398 10.77 -15.05 4.19
C TYR A 398 10.91 -16.55 4.49
N THR A 399 11.27 -16.93 5.73
CA THR A 399 11.35 -18.32 6.19
C THR A 399 10.00 -18.85 6.70
N SER A 400 8.97 -18.01 6.79
CA SER A 400 7.67 -18.39 7.35
C SER A 400 7.78 -18.86 8.81
N THR A 401 8.74 -18.32 9.57
CA THR A 401 8.93 -18.65 10.99
C THR A 401 7.73 -18.14 11.80
N LEU A 402 7.03 -19.04 12.48
CA LEU A 402 5.81 -18.73 13.20
C LEU A 402 6.01 -17.57 14.20
N GLY A 403 5.21 -16.51 14.06
CA GLY A 403 5.19 -15.37 14.97
C GLY A 403 6.29 -14.33 14.77
N ALA A 404 7.32 -14.63 13.97
CA ALA A 404 8.31 -13.63 13.57
C ALA A 404 7.71 -12.67 12.53
N VAL A 405 8.08 -11.40 12.62
CA VAL A 405 7.71 -10.36 11.62
C VAL A 405 8.82 -10.13 10.59
N GLY A 406 9.99 -10.71 10.83
CA GLY A 406 11.03 -10.93 9.84
C GLY A 406 12.35 -11.34 10.45
N ARG A 407 13.44 -11.21 9.68
CA ARG A 407 14.77 -11.63 10.11
C ARG A 407 15.81 -10.54 9.88
N GLY A 408 16.38 -10.02 10.96
CA GLY A 408 17.30 -8.89 10.99
C GLY A 408 18.77 -9.27 10.94
N SER A 409 19.13 -10.20 10.06
CA SER A 409 20.51 -10.72 9.92
C SER A 409 21.55 -9.64 9.62
N PHE A 410 22.84 -9.95 9.82
CA PHE A 410 23.94 -9.03 9.50
C PHE A 410 23.87 -8.45 8.08
N LEU A 411 23.69 -9.29 7.05
CA LEU A 411 23.53 -8.81 5.67
C LEU A 411 22.31 -7.91 5.50
N TYR A 412 21.20 -8.24 6.17
CA TYR A 412 19.99 -7.42 6.11
C TYR A 412 20.25 -6.01 6.64
N ARG A 413 20.96 -5.89 7.76
CA ARG A 413 21.29 -4.61 8.40
C ARG A 413 22.19 -3.71 7.55
N LEU A 414 22.97 -4.26 6.61
CA LEU A 414 23.74 -3.46 5.66
C LEU A 414 22.85 -2.65 4.71
N PHE A 415 21.66 -3.15 4.39
CA PHE A 415 20.71 -2.51 3.46
C PHE A 415 19.53 -1.86 4.15
N CYS A 416 19.11 -2.38 5.29
CA CYS A 416 17.99 -1.91 6.10
C CYS A 416 18.46 -1.81 7.57
N PRO A 417 19.26 -0.78 7.91
CA PRO A 417 19.80 -0.63 9.25
C PRO A 417 18.69 -0.33 10.26
N PHE A 418 18.80 -0.93 11.44
CA PHE A 418 17.91 -0.69 12.57
C PHE A 418 18.63 -1.03 13.89
N GLU A 419 18.10 -0.51 14.98
CA GLU A 419 18.58 -0.76 16.34
C GLU A 419 17.39 -1.03 17.26
N LEU A 420 17.63 -1.82 18.30
CA LEU A 420 16.68 -2.04 19.39
C LEU A 420 17.27 -1.42 20.66
N VAL A 421 16.63 -0.38 21.17
CA VAL A 421 17.10 0.35 22.36
C VAL A 421 16.20 0.11 23.56
N ARG A 422 16.78 0.06 24.75
CA ARG A 422 16.04 -0.13 26.00
C ARG A 422 15.03 1.01 26.17
N TYR A 423 13.82 0.67 26.57
CA TYR A 423 12.70 1.60 26.65
C TYR A 423 12.03 1.52 28.02
N ASP A 424 11.88 2.67 28.68
CA ASP A 424 11.13 2.79 29.92
C ASP A 424 9.67 3.12 29.58
N VAL A 425 8.78 2.15 29.80
CA VAL A 425 7.34 2.28 29.52
C VAL A 425 6.66 3.29 30.44
N LEU A 426 7.13 3.45 31.68
CA LEU A 426 6.56 4.38 32.65
C LEU A 426 6.93 5.82 32.30
N GLN A 427 8.20 6.05 31.93
CA GLN A 427 8.65 7.37 31.47
C GLN A 427 8.24 7.68 30.03
N GLY A 428 7.90 6.66 29.24
CA GLY A 428 7.56 6.81 27.84
C GLY A 428 8.74 7.21 26.96
N ALA A 429 9.97 6.86 27.35
CA ALA A 429 11.20 7.29 26.69
C ALA A 429 12.27 6.19 26.64
N PRO A 430 13.21 6.23 25.66
CA PRO A 430 14.39 5.38 25.67
C PRO A 430 15.25 5.60 26.93
N VAL A 431 15.79 4.53 27.49
CA VAL A 431 16.73 4.59 28.62
C VAL A 431 18.09 5.06 28.12
N ARG A 432 18.61 6.10 28.78
CA ARG A 432 19.90 6.71 28.47
C ARG A 432 20.93 6.43 29.56
N ASP A 433 22.19 6.30 29.17
CA ASP A 433 23.32 6.15 30.10
C ASP A 433 23.75 7.51 30.70
N ALA A 434 24.80 7.50 31.54
CA ALA A 434 25.32 8.70 32.20
C ALA A 434 25.89 9.74 31.21
N ALA A 435 26.27 9.33 29.99
CA ALA A 435 26.71 10.22 28.93
C ALA A 435 25.53 10.73 28.06
N GLY A 436 24.31 10.27 28.35
CA GLY A 436 23.09 10.66 27.65
C GLY A 436 22.77 9.80 26.42
N TRP A 437 23.50 8.73 26.15
CA TRP A 437 23.28 7.87 24.97
C TRP A 437 22.26 6.76 25.25
N CYS A 438 21.47 6.39 24.25
CA CYS A 438 20.54 5.27 24.33
C CYS A 438 21.28 3.94 24.50
N GLN A 439 20.75 3.06 25.33
CA GLN A 439 21.32 1.73 25.56
C GLN A 439 20.71 0.70 24.61
N ARG A 440 21.54 -0.11 23.94
CA ARG A 440 21.06 -1.26 23.15
C ARG A 440 20.56 -2.39 24.07
N VAL A 441 19.59 -3.15 23.60
CA VAL A 441 19.14 -4.38 24.27
C VAL A 441 19.91 -5.61 23.75
N GLY A 442 20.04 -6.62 24.60
CA GLY A 442 20.64 -7.90 24.22
C GLY A 442 19.70 -8.80 23.40
N PRO A 443 20.18 -9.93 22.85
CA PRO A 443 19.34 -10.90 22.16
C PRO A 443 18.19 -11.39 23.04
N GLY A 444 16.98 -11.42 22.49
CA GLY A 444 15.74 -11.84 23.14
C GLY A 444 15.08 -10.77 24.01
N GLU A 445 15.82 -9.73 24.41
CA GLU A 445 15.28 -8.61 25.19
C GLU A 445 14.40 -7.70 24.31
N THR A 446 13.35 -7.15 24.93
CA THR A 446 12.44 -6.21 24.27
C THR A 446 13.06 -4.81 24.27
N GLY A 447 13.15 -4.20 23.09
CA GLY A 447 13.59 -2.81 22.90
C GLY A 447 12.69 -2.05 21.93
N LEU A 448 12.75 -0.73 21.99
CA LEU A 448 12.13 0.16 21.01
C LEU A 448 12.89 0.05 19.68
N LEU A 449 12.15 -0.24 18.61
CA LEU A 449 12.69 -0.27 17.26
C LEU A 449 12.92 1.15 16.75
N ILE A 450 14.16 1.43 16.38
CA ILE A 450 14.57 2.70 15.77
C ILE A 450 15.40 2.43 14.52
N ALA A 451 15.39 3.36 13.58
CA ALA A 451 16.15 3.24 12.34
C ALA A 451 16.87 4.55 11.99
N PRO A 452 18.16 4.51 11.61
CA PRO A 452 18.92 5.73 11.38
C PRO A 452 18.35 6.51 10.19
N VAL A 453 18.26 7.82 10.35
CA VAL A 453 17.86 8.75 9.29
C VAL A 453 19.11 9.25 8.60
N THR A 454 19.34 8.77 7.38
CA THR A 454 20.52 9.12 6.59
C THR A 454 20.09 9.46 5.16
N PRO A 455 20.95 10.06 4.32
CA PRO A 455 20.63 10.25 2.90
C PRO A 455 20.27 8.96 2.16
N LYS A 456 20.82 7.81 2.59
CA LYS A 456 20.51 6.48 2.03
C LYS A 456 19.25 5.84 2.63
N ASN A 457 18.85 6.27 3.83
CA ASN A 457 17.66 5.78 4.54
C ASN A 457 16.82 6.95 5.10
N PRO A 458 16.28 7.81 4.23
CA PRO A 458 15.67 9.07 4.65
C PRO A 458 14.29 8.85 5.29
N PHE A 459 13.94 9.76 6.21
CA PHE A 459 12.59 9.93 6.73
C PHE A 459 12.02 11.23 6.16
N LEU A 460 11.00 11.13 5.29
CA LEU A 460 10.43 12.30 4.63
C LEU A 460 9.49 13.12 5.53
N GLY A 461 9.00 12.51 6.60
CA GLY A 461 8.06 13.16 7.52
C GLY A 461 6.64 13.27 7.00
N TYR A 462 5.91 14.21 7.59
CA TYR A 462 4.52 14.51 7.26
C TYR A 462 4.41 15.86 6.55
N ALA A 463 3.34 16.05 5.78
CA ALA A 463 2.96 17.39 5.30
C ALA A 463 2.51 18.27 6.47
N GLY A 464 2.65 19.59 6.30
CA GLY A 464 2.29 20.59 7.31
C GLY A 464 3.49 21.03 8.14
N GLY A 465 3.24 21.34 9.42
CA GLY A 465 4.24 21.89 10.33
C GLY A 465 5.38 20.92 10.63
N ARG A 466 6.60 21.47 10.79
CA ARG A 466 7.82 20.69 11.02
C ARG A 466 7.74 19.87 12.31
N GLU A 467 7.03 20.37 13.32
CA GLU A 467 6.81 19.70 14.60
C GLU A 467 6.19 18.31 14.44
N LEU A 468 5.32 18.11 13.44
CA LEU A 468 4.69 16.82 13.18
C LEU A 468 5.72 15.72 12.90
N SER A 469 6.81 16.09 12.22
CA SER A 469 7.88 15.18 11.84
C SER A 469 8.94 15.06 12.94
N GLU A 470 9.26 16.15 13.64
CA GLU A 470 10.27 16.13 14.72
C GLU A 470 9.87 15.23 15.88
N HIS A 471 8.57 15.11 16.20
CA HIS A 471 8.09 14.15 17.22
C HIS A 471 8.38 12.67 16.91
N LYS A 472 8.71 12.34 15.66
CA LYS A 472 9.11 10.99 15.24
C LYS A 472 10.62 10.79 15.22
N LEU A 473 11.41 11.80 15.59
CA LEU A 473 12.87 11.72 15.57
C LEU A 473 13.43 11.66 16.99
N LEU A 474 14.35 10.73 17.20
CA LEU A 474 15.25 10.70 18.34
C LEU A 474 16.60 11.25 17.89
N ARG A 475 17.18 12.13 18.70
CA ARG A 475 18.49 12.73 18.44
C ARG A 475 19.46 12.37 19.56
N GLY A 476 20.74 12.37 19.24
CA GLY A 476 21.79 12.02 20.18
C GLY A 476 21.57 10.61 20.75
N VAL A 477 21.32 9.64 19.89
CA VAL A 477 21.02 8.26 20.25
C VAL A 477 22.31 7.53 20.62
N PHE A 478 23.32 7.52 19.74
CA PHE A 478 24.62 6.89 20.00
C PHE A 478 25.80 7.82 19.74
N ALA A 479 25.58 8.94 19.05
CA ALA A 479 26.59 9.95 18.81
C ALA A 479 25.96 11.34 18.68
N GLU A 480 26.77 12.38 18.88
CA GLU A 480 26.32 13.75 18.70
C GLU A 480 25.91 14.00 17.23
N GLY A 481 24.78 14.68 17.05
CA GLY A 481 24.24 15.02 15.73
C GLY A 481 23.54 13.87 14.98
N ASP A 482 23.53 12.65 15.52
CA ASP A 482 22.77 11.57 14.91
C ASP A 482 21.24 11.77 15.04
N ALA A 483 20.50 11.12 14.15
CA ALA A 483 19.05 11.13 14.15
C ALA A 483 18.51 9.76 13.77
N TYR A 484 17.52 9.29 14.52
CA TYR A 484 16.84 8.02 14.30
C TYR A 484 15.33 8.24 14.22
N PHE A 485 14.69 7.56 13.28
CA PHE A 485 13.26 7.43 13.22
C PHE A 485 12.78 6.52 14.34
N ASN A 486 11.87 7.04 15.16
CA ASN A 486 11.19 6.32 16.22
C ASN A 486 9.91 5.68 15.67
N THR A 487 9.90 4.36 15.57
CA THR A 487 8.72 3.61 15.11
C THR A 487 7.57 3.67 16.12
N GLY A 488 7.90 3.75 17.41
CA GLY A 488 6.94 3.55 18.50
C GLY A 488 6.58 2.08 18.73
N ASP A 489 7.27 1.12 18.10
CA ASP A 489 6.99 -0.31 18.26
C ASP A 489 8.10 -0.98 19.09
N LEU A 490 7.68 -1.78 20.08
CA LEU A 490 8.55 -2.60 20.91
C LEU A 490 8.73 -3.97 20.23
N MET A 491 9.99 -4.35 20.04
CA MET A 491 10.40 -5.55 19.32
C MET A 491 11.45 -6.32 20.13
N ALA A 492 11.57 -7.62 19.87
CA ALA A 492 12.68 -8.43 20.36
C ALA A 492 13.33 -9.16 19.18
N GLN A 493 14.66 -9.25 19.16
CA GLN A 493 15.40 -10.05 18.19
C GLN A 493 16.07 -11.22 18.89
N ASP A 494 15.77 -12.46 18.51
CA ASP A 494 16.38 -13.65 19.10
C ASP A 494 17.81 -13.91 18.57
N ALA A 495 18.50 -14.90 19.16
CA ALA A 495 19.85 -15.28 18.77
C ALA A 495 19.96 -15.88 17.34
N ALA A 496 18.83 -16.24 16.70
CA ALA A 496 18.77 -16.69 15.32
C ALA A 496 18.43 -15.55 14.33
N ASP A 497 18.43 -14.30 14.82
CA ASP A 497 18.10 -13.06 14.14
C ASP A 497 16.62 -12.86 13.78
N PHE A 498 15.70 -13.67 14.32
CA PHE A 498 14.26 -13.43 14.10
C PHE A 498 13.78 -12.29 14.97
N VAL A 499 13.03 -11.39 14.34
CA VAL A 499 12.43 -10.21 14.97
C VAL A 499 10.96 -10.50 15.26
N TYR A 500 10.53 -10.21 16.49
CA TYR A 500 9.17 -10.44 16.97
C TYR A 500 8.58 -9.12 17.48
N PHE A 501 7.37 -8.81 17.01
CA PHE A 501 6.58 -7.71 17.56
C PHE A 501 6.09 -8.05 18.97
N ARG A 502 6.26 -7.12 19.90
CA ARG A 502 5.84 -7.28 21.30
C ARG A 502 4.66 -6.38 21.64
N ASP A 503 4.81 -5.09 21.42
CA ASP A 503 3.77 -4.11 21.74
C ASP A 503 4.00 -2.79 20.98
N ARG A 504 3.07 -1.84 21.09
CA ARG A 504 3.20 -0.47 20.61
C ARG A 504 3.21 0.50 21.78
N THR A 505 4.16 1.42 21.79
CA THR A 505 4.24 2.47 22.81
C THR A 505 3.00 3.35 22.74
N GLY A 506 2.25 3.44 23.84
CA GLY A 506 1.02 4.22 23.94
C GLY A 506 -0.28 3.39 23.91
N ASP A 507 -0.24 2.16 23.41
CA ASP A 507 -1.40 1.24 23.42
C ASP A 507 -1.50 0.45 24.75
N THR A 508 -0.40 0.35 25.50
CA THR A 508 -0.37 -0.29 26.82
C THR A 508 -1.20 0.53 27.82
N TYR A 509 -2.30 -0.03 28.31
CA TYR A 509 -3.14 0.56 29.36
C TYR A 509 -2.26 0.97 30.56
N ARG A 510 -2.11 2.28 30.77
CA ARG A 510 -1.45 2.83 31.96
C ARG A 510 -2.39 2.70 33.15
N TYR A 511 -2.37 1.56 33.84
CA TYR A 511 -3.03 1.42 35.12
C TYR A 511 -2.24 2.22 36.17
N GLN A 512 -2.62 3.48 36.39
CA GLN A 512 -2.15 4.22 37.55
C GLN A 512 -2.94 3.78 38.78
N ASN A 513 -2.21 3.25 39.76
CA ASN A 513 -2.67 2.88 41.08
C ASN A 513 -3.53 3.98 41.72
N HIS A 514 -4.82 3.73 41.91
CA HIS A 514 -5.56 4.26 43.05
C HIS A 514 -5.75 3.10 44.03
N ARG A 515 -4.98 3.13 45.13
CA ARG A 515 -5.33 2.37 46.32
C ARG A 515 -6.65 2.96 46.85
N ASN A 516 -7.59 2.05 47.13
CA ASN A 516 -8.93 2.23 47.72
C ASN A 516 -10.10 2.46 46.75
N THR A 517 -10.58 1.37 46.14
CA THR A 517 -12.01 1.18 45.81
C THR A 517 -12.35 -0.32 45.86
N PRO A 518 -13.49 -0.76 46.43
CA PRO A 518 -13.78 -2.19 46.65
C PRO A 518 -14.04 -2.94 45.33
N PRO A 519 -13.91 -4.29 45.32
CA PRO A 519 -13.98 -5.08 44.10
C PRO A 519 -15.42 -5.18 43.59
N GLY A 520 -15.70 -4.62 42.40
CA GLY A 520 -17.03 -4.81 41.79
C GLY A 520 -17.42 -3.88 40.65
N VAL A 521 -16.55 -3.54 39.69
CA VAL A 521 -17.00 -3.02 38.37
C VAL A 521 -15.98 -3.44 37.29
N GLN A 522 -16.30 -4.45 36.48
CA GLN A 522 -15.62 -4.69 35.20
C GLN A 522 -16.21 -3.73 34.16
N ARG A 523 -15.36 -2.92 33.50
CA ARG A 523 -15.74 -2.18 32.28
C ARG A 523 -15.06 -2.78 31.05
N GLN A 524 -15.85 -2.99 30.00
CA GLN A 524 -15.46 -3.54 28.69
C GLN A 524 -14.55 -2.59 27.89
N PRO A 525 -13.67 -3.13 27.01
CA PRO A 525 -12.87 -2.33 26.07
C PRO A 525 -13.70 -1.82 24.87
N PRO A 526 -13.32 -0.68 24.26
CA PRO A 526 -14.12 -0.05 23.21
C PRO A 526 -13.94 -0.79 21.87
N GLY A 527 -15.05 -1.18 21.23
CA GLY A 527 -15.02 -1.77 19.89
C GLY A 527 -16.08 -2.83 19.54
N GLN A 528 -17.16 -2.97 20.31
CA GLN A 528 -18.30 -3.82 19.90
C GLN A 528 -19.50 -2.95 19.47
N PRO A 529 -20.17 -3.28 18.34
CA PRO A 529 -21.49 -2.70 18.06
C PRO A 529 -22.53 -3.24 19.05
N PRO A 530 -23.59 -2.49 19.38
CA PRO A 530 -24.58 -2.92 20.35
C PRO A 530 -25.35 -4.15 19.83
N MET A 531 -25.39 -5.21 20.63
CA MET A 531 -26.31 -6.34 20.42
C MET A 531 -27.76 -5.88 20.72
N PRO A 532 -28.76 -6.31 19.94
CA PRO A 532 -30.16 -5.95 20.19
C PRO A 532 -30.68 -6.60 21.47
N SER A 533 -31.38 -5.81 22.28
CA SER A 533 -32.03 -6.23 23.53
C SER A 533 -33.10 -7.30 23.25
N ARG A 534 -32.98 -8.45 23.93
CA ARG A 534 -34.06 -9.44 24.02
C ARG A 534 -35.09 -8.97 25.05
N HIS A 535 -36.33 -8.76 24.63
CA HIS A 535 -37.47 -8.63 25.53
C HIS A 535 -37.74 -9.96 26.28
N PRO A 536 -38.14 -9.94 27.56
CA PRO A 536 -38.59 -11.13 28.25
C PRO A 536 -40.04 -11.49 27.85
N PRO A 537 -40.43 -12.77 27.88
CA PRO A 537 -41.77 -13.19 27.47
C PRO A 537 -42.81 -12.80 28.53
N ARG A 538 -43.94 -12.29 28.06
CA ARG A 538 -45.20 -12.22 28.81
C ARG A 538 -45.66 -13.65 29.11
N ALA A 539 -45.92 -13.93 30.38
CA ALA A 539 -46.85 -14.98 30.80
C ALA A 539 -47.93 -14.32 31.67
N ALA A 540 -49.18 -14.62 31.35
CA ALA A 540 -50.37 -14.41 32.16
C ALA A 540 -51.00 -15.80 32.37
N PRO A 541 -51.92 -16.00 33.33
CA PRO A 541 -52.33 -15.11 34.43
C PRO A 541 -51.56 -15.35 35.72
#